data_AF-A0AAV1DPE3-F1
#
_entry.id   AF-A0AAV1DPE3-F1
#
_cell.length_a   1.000
_cell.length_b   1.000
_cell.length_c   1.000
_cell.angle_alpha   90.00
_cell.angle_beta   90.00
_cell.angle_gamma   90.00
#
_symmetry.space_group_name_H-M   'P 1'
#
loop_
_entity.id
_entity.type
_entity.pdbx_description
1 polymer ?
#
loop_
_entity_poly.entity_id
_entity_poly.type
_entity_poly.pdbx_seq_one_letter_code
_entity_poly.pdbx_strand_id
1 'polypeptide(L)'
;MGNSESTSGDAYRNTQPELHSAYPRSSVASNFRQQNPVFTDANHRYQTPAGSSLDTDYHRKNRPTYIADNFNSLDEVIAALREAGLESSNLILGIDFTKSNEWTGKYSFNRRSLHTIGSTPNPYQQAISIIGRTLTPFDEDNLIPCFGFGDASTHDQYVFSFYPDHRPCQGFEEALARYKEIVPHLKLAGPTSFAPIIDCAIDIVERSNGQYHVLVIIADGQVTRSSGIPNGKLSPQEQATIDSIVAASEYPLSIILVGVGDGPWDEMQHFDDNIRQRSFDNFQFVNFTKVMSENKDMAKRETSFALAALMEVPFQYRAALNLPYKAKSGCTRAKALPPPREVIDHDNAVKTVPPTNFEPSDQGFPADQVCPICMTNPKDMAFGCGHLTCKDCGASLSTCPMCRQSITTRIRLYG
;
A
#
# COMPACT_ATOMS: atom_id res chain seq x y z
N MET A 1 -23.31 50.44 -69.34
CA MET A 1 -24.77 50.20 -69.44
C MET A 1 -25.09 49.10 -68.45
N GLY A 2 -25.89 49.25 -67.39
CA GLY A 2 -26.60 50.43 -66.91
C GLY A 2 -27.86 50.01 -66.15
N ASN A 3 -27.82 50.13 -64.82
CA ASN A 3 -28.89 50.43 -63.84
C ASN A 3 -30.17 49.52 -63.82
N SER A 4 -30.93 49.39 -62.72
CA SER A 4 -31.07 50.24 -61.52
C SER A 4 -31.41 49.46 -60.23
N GLU A 5 -30.95 49.97 -59.08
CA GLU A 5 -31.72 50.32 -57.84
C GLU A 5 -32.52 49.26 -57.04
N SER A 6 -32.61 49.31 -55.68
CA SER A 6 -32.04 50.24 -54.66
C SER A 6 -32.22 49.77 -53.19
N THR A 7 -31.29 50.16 -52.30
CA THR A 7 -31.42 50.46 -50.81
C THR A 7 -32.00 49.40 -49.84
N SER A 8 -31.58 49.14 -48.58
CA SER A 8 -30.48 49.51 -47.63
C SER A 8 -30.66 48.62 -46.36
N GLY A 9 -29.81 48.47 -45.33
CA GLY A 9 -28.48 49.01 -44.97
C GLY A 9 -28.03 48.49 -43.56
N ASP A 10 -26.78 48.76 -43.15
CA ASP A 10 -26.05 48.24 -41.96
C ASP A 10 -26.26 49.05 -40.65
N ALA A 11 -25.89 48.65 -39.40
CA ALA A 11 -25.33 47.44 -38.75
C ALA A 11 -25.46 47.58 -37.18
N TYR A 12 -25.08 46.54 -36.41
CA TYR A 12 -24.31 46.56 -35.11
C TYR A 12 -24.73 45.53 -34.00
N ARG A 13 -23.71 44.78 -33.52
CA ARG A 13 -23.39 44.41 -32.11
C ARG A 13 -24.16 43.31 -31.31
N ASN A 14 -23.51 42.15 -31.22
CA ASN A 14 -23.20 41.31 -30.03
C ASN A 14 -23.83 41.61 -28.63
N THR A 15 -24.57 40.66 -28.01
CA THR A 15 -24.51 40.26 -26.56
C THR A 15 -25.40 39.05 -26.16
N GLN A 16 -25.16 38.50 -24.96
CA GLN A 16 -25.87 37.39 -24.26
C GLN A 16 -27.35 37.69 -23.90
N PRO A 17 -28.08 36.66 -23.42
CA PRO A 17 -29.10 36.81 -22.37
C PRO A 17 -28.66 36.20 -21.03
N GLU A 18 -28.55 37.04 -19.99
CA GLU A 18 -28.62 36.61 -18.58
C GLU A 18 -30.09 36.41 -18.16
N LEU A 19 -30.36 35.54 -17.19
CA LEU A 19 -31.67 35.46 -16.54
C LEU A 19 -31.67 36.25 -15.22
N HIS A 20 -32.59 37.21 -15.07
CA HIS A 20 -32.81 37.91 -13.81
C HIS A 20 -34.27 37.85 -13.34
N SER A 21 -34.40 37.75 -12.01
CA SER A 21 -35.60 37.56 -11.19
C SER A 21 -36.74 38.58 -11.37
N ALA A 22 -37.98 38.15 -11.07
CA ALA A 22 -39.06 39.01 -10.57
C ALA A 22 -39.93 38.29 -9.50
N TYR A 23 -40.43 39.07 -8.52
CA TYR A 23 -41.09 38.63 -7.28
C TYR A 23 -42.60 38.30 -7.43
N PRO A 24 -43.26 37.85 -6.34
CA PRO A 24 -44.10 38.84 -5.63
C PRO A 24 -43.91 38.89 -4.09
N ARG A 25 -44.25 40.04 -3.50
CA ARG A 25 -44.24 40.32 -2.05
C ARG A 25 -45.57 39.93 -1.38
N SER A 26 -45.51 39.53 -0.12
CA SER A 26 -46.34 40.12 0.94
C SER A 26 -45.67 39.95 2.31
N SER A 27 -45.93 40.85 3.25
CA SER A 27 -45.14 41.05 4.46
C SER A 27 -46.02 41.31 5.69
N VAL A 28 -45.81 40.59 6.79
CA VAL A 28 -46.12 41.07 8.14
C VAL A 28 -45.10 40.49 9.13
N ALA A 29 -44.70 41.28 10.12
CA ALA A 29 -43.71 40.91 11.14
C ALA A 29 -44.36 40.76 12.52
N SER A 30 -43.81 39.92 13.40
CA SER A 30 -43.65 40.22 14.84
C SER A 30 -42.92 39.13 15.66
N ASN A 31 -41.79 39.55 16.24
CA ASN A 31 -41.22 39.25 17.57
C ASN A 31 -41.39 37.90 18.30
N PHE A 32 -40.25 37.40 18.78
CA PHE A 32 -40.06 36.40 19.85
C PHE A 32 -40.80 36.73 21.17
N ARG A 33 -41.21 35.66 21.89
CA ARG A 33 -40.94 35.51 23.34
C ARG A 33 -41.06 34.05 23.82
N GLN A 34 -40.26 33.73 24.84
CA GLN A 34 -40.17 32.41 25.50
C GLN A 34 -41.32 32.18 26.50
N GLN A 35 -41.65 30.91 26.79
CA GLN A 35 -42.11 30.47 28.13
C GLN A 35 -42.05 28.93 28.30
N ASN A 36 -41.52 28.47 29.43
CA ASN A 36 -41.62 27.08 29.94
C ASN A 36 -42.87 26.95 30.85
N PRO A 37 -43.44 25.74 31.00
CA PRO A 37 -43.45 25.07 32.33
C PRO A 37 -43.15 23.55 32.22
N VAL A 38 -42.32 22.91 33.05
CA VAL A 38 -42.45 22.57 34.49
C VAL A 38 -43.51 21.49 34.82
N PHE A 39 -43.00 20.27 35.04
CA PHE A 39 -43.45 19.11 35.85
C PHE A 39 -44.89 18.97 36.39
N THR A 40 -45.40 17.73 36.37
CA THR A 40 -45.94 17.05 37.56
C THR A 40 -45.87 15.51 37.44
N ASP A 41 -46.04 14.82 38.57
CA ASP A 41 -45.65 13.43 38.87
C ASP A 41 -46.86 12.45 38.87
N ALA A 42 -46.62 11.16 38.62
CA ALA A 42 -47.38 10.03 39.19
C ALA A 42 -46.77 8.65 38.86
N ASN A 43 -46.26 7.96 39.89
CA ASN A 43 -45.92 6.53 39.89
C ASN A 43 -47.03 5.60 39.36
N HIS A 44 -46.65 4.42 38.86
CA HIS A 44 -47.19 3.13 39.32
C HIS A 44 -46.17 1.98 39.11
N ARG A 45 -45.86 1.24 40.19
CA ARG A 45 -44.98 0.06 40.18
C ARG A 45 -45.78 -1.21 39.90
N TYR A 46 -45.20 -2.14 39.14
CA TYR A 46 -45.36 -3.58 39.38
C TYR A 46 -43.99 -4.27 39.35
N GLN A 47 -43.73 -5.13 40.33
CA GLN A 47 -42.53 -5.98 40.42
C GLN A 47 -42.93 -7.44 40.38
N THR A 48 -42.16 -8.28 39.70
CA THR A 48 -42.07 -9.75 39.84
C THR A 48 -40.79 -10.22 39.09
N PRO A 49 -40.22 -11.40 39.35
CA PRO A 49 -38.80 -11.43 39.74
C PRO A 49 -37.85 -12.18 38.79
N ALA A 50 -36.58 -11.76 38.88
CA ALA A 50 -35.33 -12.50 38.63
C ALA A 50 -35.34 -13.68 37.64
N GLY A 51 -34.77 -13.45 36.45
CA GLY A 51 -34.10 -14.47 35.64
C GLY A 51 -32.71 -13.97 35.25
N SER A 52 -31.65 -14.66 35.66
CA SER A 52 -30.27 -14.26 35.40
C SER A 52 -29.87 -14.53 33.95
N SER A 53 -29.71 -13.48 33.15
CA SER A 53 -28.97 -13.53 31.88
C SER A 53 -27.84 -12.52 31.95
N LEU A 54 -26.62 -13.00 32.18
CA LEU A 54 -25.40 -12.19 32.28
C LEU A 54 -25.00 -11.66 30.90
N ASP A 55 -25.57 -10.51 30.54
CA ASP A 55 -24.85 -9.31 30.10
C ASP A 55 -23.66 -9.47 29.12
N THR A 56 -23.77 -10.34 28.12
CA THR A 56 -22.78 -10.47 27.03
C THR A 56 -22.91 -9.39 25.95
N ASP A 57 -24.06 -8.72 25.84
CA ASP A 57 -24.33 -7.72 24.79
C ASP A 57 -23.81 -6.31 25.11
N TYR A 58 -23.58 -5.95 26.38
CA TYR A 58 -23.16 -4.60 26.74
C TYR A 58 -21.70 -4.31 26.36
N HIS A 59 -20.82 -5.31 26.46
CA HIS A 59 -19.40 -5.16 26.13
C HIS A 59 -19.11 -4.96 24.63
N ARG A 60 -20.05 -5.31 23.73
CA ARG A 60 -19.86 -5.12 22.28
C ARG A 60 -20.17 -3.69 21.80
N LYS A 61 -20.81 -2.84 22.63
CA LYS A 61 -21.31 -1.52 22.23
C LYS A 61 -20.35 -0.34 22.43
N ASN A 62 -19.20 -0.55 23.08
CA ASN A 62 -18.26 0.51 23.46
C ASN A 62 -16.83 0.37 22.88
N ARG A 63 -16.62 -0.50 21.88
CA ARG A 63 -15.36 -0.46 21.11
C ARG A 63 -15.43 0.71 20.11
N PRO A 64 -14.40 1.57 20.01
CA PRO A 64 -14.37 2.63 19.02
C PRO A 64 -14.41 2.03 17.60
N THR A 65 -15.10 2.72 16.69
CA THR A 65 -15.30 2.29 15.29
C THR A 65 -14.24 2.85 14.33
N TYR A 66 -13.36 3.71 14.86
CA TYR A 66 -12.34 4.47 14.17
C TYR A 66 -11.17 4.72 15.15
N ILE A 67 -9.91 4.69 14.70
CA ILE A 67 -8.73 5.05 15.50
C ILE A 67 -8.21 6.43 15.10
N ALA A 68 -8.20 7.39 16.04
CA ALA A 68 -7.75 8.75 15.73
C ALA A 68 -6.23 8.86 15.53
N ASP A 69 -5.83 9.78 14.63
CA ASP A 69 -4.45 10.24 14.46
C ASP A 69 -3.88 10.81 15.77
N ASN A 70 -3.00 10.07 16.43
CA ASN A 70 -2.48 10.40 17.78
C ASN A 70 -0.96 10.67 17.84
N PHE A 71 -0.23 10.51 16.74
CA PHE A 71 1.24 10.57 16.71
C PHE A 71 1.77 11.72 15.83
N ASN A 72 2.82 12.40 16.29
CA ASN A 72 3.41 13.56 15.61
C ASN A 72 4.79 13.26 15.00
N SER A 73 5.40 12.13 15.36
CA SER A 73 6.71 11.71 14.85
C SER A 73 6.80 10.19 14.70
N LEU A 74 7.70 9.72 13.84
CA LEU A 74 7.94 8.29 13.69
C LEU A 74 8.45 7.68 15.01
N ASP A 75 9.35 8.37 15.72
CA ASP A 75 9.91 7.89 17.00
C ASP A 75 8.82 7.65 18.07
N GLU A 76 7.78 8.48 18.13
CA GLU A 76 6.62 8.25 19.00
C GLU A 76 5.87 6.96 18.63
N VAL A 77 5.69 6.68 17.33
CA VAL A 77 5.05 5.44 16.87
C VAL A 77 5.93 4.23 17.20
N ILE A 78 7.24 4.31 16.95
CA ILE A 78 8.19 3.25 17.28
C ILE A 78 8.19 2.96 18.79
N ALA A 79 8.15 4.00 19.63
CA ALA A 79 8.00 3.87 21.07
C ALA A 79 6.67 3.20 21.44
N ALA A 80 5.55 3.63 20.84
CA ALA A 80 4.23 3.07 21.11
C ALA A 80 4.07 1.60 20.67
N LEU A 81 4.69 1.20 19.55
CA LEU A 81 4.77 -0.20 19.09
C LEU A 81 5.53 -1.04 20.12
N ARG A 82 6.71 -0.59 20.56
CA ARG A 82 7.51 -1.27 21.59
C ARG A 82 6.80 -1.35 22.94
N GLU A 83 6.18 -0.25 23.39
CA GLU A 83 5.36 -0.22 24.62
C GLU A 83 4.11 -1.10 24.54
N ALA A 84 3.55 -1.29 23.34
CA ALA A 84 2.47 -2.26 23.13
C ALA A 84 2.94 -3.72 23.20
N GLY A 85 4.26 -3.98 23.22
CA GLY A 85 4.85 -5.31 23.15
C GLY A 85 4.96 -5.85 21.73
N LEU A 86 5.01 -4.99 20.71
CA LEU A 86 5.37 -5.40 19.35
C LEU A 86 6.90 -5.37 19.22
N GLU A 87 7.54 -6.46 19.66
CA GLU A 87 8.98 -6.66 19.49
C GLU A 87 9.33 -7.11 18.07
N SER A 88 8.39 -7.81 17.42
CA SER A 88 8.46 -8.27 16.03
C SER A 88 7.06 -8.32 15.41
N SER A 89 6.99 -8.26 14.09
CA SER A 89 5.79 -8.44 13.27
C SER A 89 6.14 -9.17 11.98
N ASN A 90 5.14 -9.67 11.26
CA ASN A 90 5.34 -10.29 9.95
C ASN A 90 4.65 -9.44 8.86
N LEU A 91 5.37 -9.04 7.81
CA LEU A 91 4.84 -8.20 6.74
C LEU A 91 4.41 -9.03 5.51
N ILE A 92 3.22 -8.74 4.97
CA ILE A 92 2.72 -9.32 3.71
C ILE A 92 2.57 -8.19 2.70
N LEU A 93 2.98 -8.40 1.44
CA LEU A 93 2.88 -7.40 0.38
C LEU A 93 1.92 -7.86 -0.74
N GLY A 94 0.86 -7.09 -0.95
CA GLY A 94 -0.07 -7.24 -2.08
C GLY A 94 0.08 -6.10 -3.08
N ILE A 95 0.26 -6.42 -4.36
CA ILE A 95 0.36 -5.45 -5.46
C ILE A 95 -0.81 -5.61 -6.42
N ASP A 96 -1.55 -4.52 -6.61
CA ASP A 96 -2.56 -4.37 -7.64
C ASP A 96 -1.90 -4.36 -9.03
N PHE A 97 -2.37 -5.21 -9.94
CA PHE A 97 -1.99 -5.27 -11.35
C PHE A 97 -3.22 -5.17 -12.28
N THR A 98 -4.26 -4.47 -11.84
CA THR A 98 -5.43 -4.17 -12.66
C THR A 98 -5.13 -3.12 -13.71
N LYS A 99 -5.96 -3.08 -14.75
CA LYS A 99 -5.77 -2.24 -15.92
C LYS A 99 -5.98 -0.74 -15.66
N SER A 100 -6.63 -0.36 -14.55
CA SER A 100 -6.81 1.06 -14.20
C SER A 100 -5.50 1.82 -14.05
N ASN A 101 -4.45 1.10 -13.63
CA ASN A 101 -3.06 1.55 -13.61
C ASN A 101 -2.53 2.06 -14.97
N GLU A 102 -3.19 1.79 -16.10
CA GLU A 102 -2.85 2.40 -17.40
C GLU A 102 -3.24 3.90 -17.48
N TRP A 103 -4.29 4.33 -16.76
CA TRP A 103 -4.86 5.68 -16.87
C TRP A 103 -4.88 6.49 -15.57
N THR A 104 -4.75 5.87 -14.40
CA THR A 104 -4.68 6.55 -13.08
C THR A 104 -3.33 7.22 -12.80
N GLY A 105 -2.40 7.22 -13.76
CA GLY A 105 -1.19 8.07 -13.78
C GLY A 105 -1.31 9.33 -14.65
N LYS A 106 -2.53 9.71 -15.06
CA LYS A 106 -2.80 10.83 -15.99
C LYS A 106 -2.29 12.18 -15.47
N TYR A 107 -2.45 12.47 -14.19
CA TYR A 107 -2.03 13.72 -13.56
C TYR A 107 -0.76 13.54 -12.74
N SER A 108 -0.72 12.51 -11.88
CA SER A 108 0.36 12.21 -10.94
C SER A 108 1.62 11.60 -11.56
N PHE A 109 1.52 10.97 -12.74
CA PHE A 109 2.64 10.26 -13.38
C PHE A 109 2.77 10.55 -14.88
N ASN A 110 2.43 11.78 -15.28
CA ASN A 110 2.66 12.33 -16.62
C ASN A 110 1.99 11.53 -17.76
N ARG A 111 0.79 10.98 -17.52
CA ARG A 111 0.05 10.13 -18.49
C ARG A 111 0.75 8.82 -18.85
N ARG A 112 1.65 8.35 -18.00
CA ARG A 112 2.23 7.00 -18.08
C ARG A 112 1.44 6.06 -17.19
N SER A 113 1.49 4.76 -17.49
CA SER A 113 0.97 3.75 -16.57
C SER A 113 1.74 3.80 -15.25
N LEU A 114 1.05 3.63 -14.12
CA LEU A 114 1.65 3.54 -12.79
C LEU A 114 2.64 2.38 -12.64
N HIS A 115 2.59 1.36 -13.51
CA HIS A 115 3.56 0.27 -13.57
C HIS A 115 4.71 0.49 -14.56
N THR A 116 4.78 1.61 -15.28
CA THR A 116 5.82 1.83 -16.31
C THR A 116 7.22 1.68 -15.69
N ILE A 117 7.98 0.68 -16.14
CA ILE A 117 9.38 0.50 -15.74
C ILE A 117 10.25 1.42 -16.61
N GLY A 118 11.16 2.18 -15.98
CA GLY A 118 12.04 3.11 -16.67
C GLY A 118 13.11 3.69 -15.75
N SER A 119 13.80 4.73 -16.22
CA SER A 119 14.87 5.39 -15.45
C SER A 119 14.39 6.08 -14.17
N THR A 120 13.17 6.61 -14.17
CA THR A 120 12.50 7.16 -12.98
C THR A 120 11.65 6.07 -12.31
N PRO A 121 11.82 5.77 -11.01
CA PRO A 121 10.95 4.85 -10.30
C PRO A 121 9.48 5.26 -10.40
N ASN A 122 8.60 4.33 -10.75
CA ASN A 122 7.16 4.55 -10.75
C ASN A 122 6.57 4.54 -9.31
N PRO A 123 5.32 4.99 -9.10
CA PRO A 123 4.77 5.14 -7.76
C PRO A 123 4.78 3.86 -6.91
N TYR A 124 4.54 2.68 -7.51
CA TYR A 124 4.71 1.40 -6.83
C TYR A 124 6.16 1.15 -6.41
N GLN A 125 7.14 1.39 -7.29
CA GLN A 125 8.56 1.25 -6.93
C GLN A 125 8.97 2.18 -5.79
N GLN A 126 8.43 3.41 -5.76
CA GLN A 126 8.69 4.38 -4.69
C GLN A 126 8.05 3.92 -3.38
N ALA A 127 6.79 3.48 -3.41
CA ALA A 127 6.09 2.95 -2.25
C ALA A 127 6.81 1.73 -1.67
N ILE A 128 7.10 0.69 -2.46
CA ILE A 128 7.85 -0.51 -2.01
C ILE A 128 9.20 -0.12 -1.38
N SER A 129 9.94 0.82 -1.99
CA SER A 129 11.25 1.29 -1.48
C SER A 129 11.16 2.06 -0.17
N ILE A 130 10.12 2.88 0.03
CA ILE A 130 9.94 3.65 1.27
C ILE A 130 9.42 2.73 2.37
N ILE A 131 8.41 1.91 2.08
CA ILE A 131 7.85 0.90 3.00
C ILE A 131 8.95 -0.04 3.50
N GLY A 132 9.82 -0.53 2.61
CA GLY A 132 10.97 -1.33 3.01
C GLY A 132 11.89 -0.62 4.01
N ARG A 133 12.23 0.65 3.76
CA ARG A 133 13.09 1.42 4.68
C ARG A 133 12.43 1.76 6.02
N THR A 134 11.10 1.79 6.08
CA THR A 134 10.35 2.22 7.28
C THR A 134 9.80 1.07 8.10
N LEU A 135 9.42 -0.05 7.46
CA LEU A 135 8.79 -1.21 8.10
C LEU A 135 9.73 -2.39 8.37
N THR A 136 10.79 -2.59 7.58
CA THR A 136 11.76 -3.69 7.81
C THR A 136 12.34 -3.73 9.23
N PRO A 137 12.56 -2.61 9.96
CA PRO A 137 12.98 -2.66 11.36
C PRO A 137 11.98 -3.30 12.35
N PHE A 138 10.77 -3.65 11.88
CA PHE A 138 9.71 -4.32 12.64
C PHE A 138 9.41 -5.73 12.12
N ASP A 139 10.07 -6.18 11.06
CA ASP A 139 9.86 -7.50 10.46
C ASP A 139 10.76 -8.55 11.15
N GLU A 140 10.22 -9.71 11.53
CA GLU A 140 10.93 -10.67 12.40
C GLU A 140 12.09 -11.39 11.70
N ASP A 141 11.86 -11.86 10.47
CA ASP A 141 12.75 -12.75 9.74
C ASP A 141 13.23 -12.17 8.40
N ASN A 142 12.76 -10.97 8.02
CA ASN A 142 13.01 -10.33 6.74
C ASN A 142 12.55 -11.21 5.55
N LEU A 143 11.48 -12.00 5.75
CA LEU A 143 10.83 -12.82 4.73
C LEU A 143 9.45 -12.26 4.43
N ILE A 144 9.30 -11.65 3.26
CA ILE A 144 8.07 -10.95 2.84
C ILE A 144 7.30 -11.81 1.84
N PRO A 145 6.16 -12.44 2.20
CA PRO A 145 5.24 -13.01 1.23
C PRO A 145 4.69 -11.94 0.28
N CYS A 146 5.07 -12.02 -1.00
CA CYS A 146 4.69 -11.06 -2.03
C CYS A 146 3.72 -11.66 -3.04
N PHE A 147 2.63 -10.96 -3.30
CA PHE A 147 1.54 -11.39 -4.16
C PHE A 147 1.09 -10.30 -5.14
N GLY A 148 0.64 -10.72 -6.32
CA GLY A 148 -0.06 -9.88 -7.29
C GLY A 148 -1.52 -10.29 -7.45
N PHE A 149 -2.38 -9.34 -7.83
CA PHE A 149 -3.80 -9.58 -8.13
C PHE A 149 -4.31 -8.66 -9.23
N GLY A 150 -5.47 -8.97 -9.83
CA GLY A 150 -6.08 -8.14 -10.88
C GLY A 150 -5.48 -8.26 -12.28
N ASP A 151 -4.46 -9.08 -12.49
CA ASP A 151 -3.95 -9.41 -13.83
C ASP A 151 -4.87 -10.41 -14.55
N ALA A 152 -4.61 -10.67 -15.83
CA ALA A 152 -5.39 -11.61 -16.65
C ALA A 152 -5.35 -13.07 -16.17
N SER A 153 -4.42 -13.46 -15.29
CA SER A 153 -4.41 -14.78 -14.65
C SER A 153 -5.34 -14.84 -13.42
N THR A 154 -5.44 -13.76 -12.64
CA THR A 154 -6.18 -13.74 -11.36
C THR A 154 -7.59 -13.13 -11.41
N HIS A 155 -7.80 -12.11 -12.25
CA HIS A 155 -8.98 -11.23 -12.22
C HIS A 155 -9.28 -10.76 -10.77
N ASP A 156 -10.55 -10.75 -10.34
CA ASP A 156 -11.01 -10.43 -8.99
C ASP A 156 -11.19 -11.68 -8.09
N GLN A 157 -10.67 -12.84 -8.49
CA GLN A 157 -10.96 -14.14 -7.84
C GLN A 157 -9.76 -14.74 -7.09
N TYR A 158 -8.53 -14.41 -7.49
CA TYR A 158 -7.32 -15.05 -6.99
C TYR A 158 -6.20 -14.04 -6.73
N VAL A 159 -5.11 -14.52 -6.14
CA VAL A 159 -3.79 -13.86 -6.15
C VAL A 159 -2.76 -14.80 -6.76
N PHE A 160 -1.67 -14.28 -7.30
CA PHE A 160 -0.48 -15.07 -7.66
C PHE A 160 0.70 -14.73 -6.73
N SER A 161 1.48 -15.72 -6.32
CA SER A 161 2.75 -15.51 -5.62
C SER A 161 3.83 -15.00 -6.57
N PHE A 162 4.74 -14.16 -6.09
CA PHE A 162 5.88 -13.65 -6.90
C PHE A 162 6.86 -14.75 -7.38
N TYR A 163 6.88 -15.91 -6.70
CA TYR A 163 7.72 -17.05 -7.06
C TYR A 163 6.90 -18.35 -7.21
N PRO A 164 7.27 -19.26 -8.15
CA PRO A 164 6.49 -20.49 -8.44
C PRO A 164 6.47 -21.53 -7.32
N ASP A 165 7.44 -21.49 -6.41
CA ASP A 165 7.52 -22.33 -5.22
C ASP A 165 6.82 -21.71 -4.00
N HIS A 166 6.15 -20.56 -4.19
CA HIS A 166 5.51 -19.73 -3.17
C HIS A 166 6.46 -19.24 -2.07
N ARG A 167 7.79 -19.20 -2.31
CA ARG A 167 8.73 -18.65 -1.33
C ARG A 167 8.50 -17.15 -1.10
N PRO A 168 8.70 -16.65 0.12
CA PRO A 168 8.77 -15.20 0.38
C PRO A 168 10.01 -14.57 -0.29
N CYS A 169 9.95 -13.26 -0.46
CA CYS A 169 11.11 -12.45 -0.85
C CYS A 169 11.98 -12.17 0.38
N GLN A 170 13.30 -12.21 0.23
CA GLN A 170 14.25 -11.78 1.25
C GLN A 170 14.28 -10.25 1.32
N GLY A 171 13.37 -9.70 2.12
CA GLY A 171 13.16 -8.28 2.30
C GLY A 171 12.56 -7.54 1.10
N PHE A 172 12.31 -6.25 1.32
CA PHE A 172 11.76 -5.35 0.30
C PHE A 172 12.72 -5.07 -0.87
N GLU A 173 14.02 -5.30 -0.70
CA GLU A 173 15.00 -5.21 -1.78
C GLU A 173 14.76 -6.28 -2.85
N GLU A 174 14.59 -7.54 -2.44
CA GLU A 174 14.20 -8.60 -3.37
C GLU A 174 12.79 -8.38 -3.91
N ALA A 175 11.83 -7.97 -3.07
CA ALA A 175 10.46 -7.69 -3.54
C ALA A 175 10.43 -6.61 -4.64
N LEU A 176 11.23 -5.54 -4.50
CA LEU A 176 11.36 -4.47 -5.49
C LEU A 176 12.12 -4.91 -6.75
N ALA A 177 13.12 -5.77 -6.62
CA ALA A 177 13.79 -6.37 -7.79
C ALA A 177 12.81 -7.24 -8.56
N ARG A 178 12.14 -8.16 -7.87
CA ARG A 178 11.20 -9.12 -8.44
C ARG A 178 9.97 -8.46 -9.07
N TYR A 179 9.44 -7.38 -8.46
CA TYR A 179 8.41 -6.54 -9.06
C TYR A 179 8.81 -6.03 -10.46
N LYS A 180 10.05 -5.56 -10.64
CA LYS A 180 10.55 -5.05 -11.94
C LYS A 180 10.70 -6.16 -12.99
N GLU A 181 10.99 -7.39 -12.57
CA GLU A 181 11.08 -8.57 -13.46
C GLU A 181 9.71 -9.05 -13.92
N ILE A 182 8.73 -9.05 -13.01
CA ILE A 182 7.38 -9.56 -13.26
C ILE A 182 6.59 -8.61 -14.18
N VAL A 183 6.57 -7.31 -13.85
CA VAL A 183 5.70 -6.31 -14.49
C VAL A 183 5.71 -6.31 -16.02
N PRO A 184 6.86 -6.38 -16.74
CA PRO A 184 6.89 -6.35 -18.20
C PRO A 184 6.16 -7.51 -18.88
N HIS A 185 5.94 -8.62 -18.16
CA HIS A 185 5.30 -9.84 -18.66
C HIS A 185 3.86 -10.01 -18.19
N LEU A 186 3.35 -9.09 -17.37
CA LEU A 186 1.96 -9.11 -16.92
C LEU A 186 1.02 -8.52 -17.97
N LYS A 187 -0.17 -9.11 -18.07
CA LYS A 187 -1.29 -8.54 -18.80
C LYS A 187 -2.30 -7.96 -17.81
N LEU A 188 -2.26 -6.65 -17.61
CA LEU A 188 -3.16 -5.96 -16.67
C LEU A 188 -4.63 -6.15 -17.08
N ALA A 189 -5.50 -6.45 -16.11
CA ALA A 189 -6.90 -6.80 -16.37
C ALA A 189 -7.86 -6.25 -15.30
N GLY A 190 -8.66 -7.10 -14.68
CA GLY A 190 -9.70 -6.77 -13.71
C GLY A 190 -10.82 -7.83 -13.73
N PRO A 191 -11.92 -7.66 -12.98
CA PRO A 191 -12.22 -6.53 -12.09
C PRO A 191 -11.24 -6.36 -10.92
N THR A 192 -11.36 -5.24 -10.22
CA THR A 192 -10.58 -4.89 -9.03
C THR A 192 -11.37 -5.22 -7.77
N SER A 193 -10.85 -6.13 -6.95
CA SER A 193 -11.34 -6.43 -5.59
C SER A 193 -10.14 -6.75 -4.69
N PHE A 194 -10.17 -6.33 -3.42
CA PHE A 194 -9.12 -6.70 -2.46
C PHE A 194 -9.45 -7.98 -1.68
N ALA A 195 -10.64 -8.58 -1.88
CA ALA A 195 -11.02 -9.81 -1.20
C ALA A 195 -10.00 -10.95 -1.36
N PRO A 196 -9.46 -11.26 -2.56
CA PRO A 196 -8.51 -12.37 -2.72
C PRO A 196 -7.20 -12.18 -1.94
N ILE A 197 -6.69 -10.95 -1.86
CA ILE A 197 -5.43 -10.66 -1.16
C ILE A 197 -5.61 -10.59 0.36
N ILE A 198 -6.76 -10.09 0.82
CA ILE A 198 -7.11 -10.11 2.25
C ILE A 198 -7.34 -11.55 2.72
N ASP A 199 -8.09 -12.36 1.96
CA ASP A 199 -8.32 -13.77 2.28
C ASP A 199 -7.01 -14.59 2.28
N CYS A 200 -6.09 -14.30 1.35
CA CYS A 200 -4.75 -14.90 1.34
C CYS A 200 -3.93 -14.51 2.58
N ALA A 201 -4.02 -13.26 3.04
CA ALA A 201 -3.36 -12.83 4.27
C ALA A 201 -3.94 -13.51 5.52
N ILE A 202 -5.26 -13.70 5.58
CA ILE A 202 -5.89 -14.46 6.68
C ILE A 202 -5.41 -15.92 6.69
N ASP A 203 -5.28 -16.57 5.54
CA ASP A 203 -4.73 -17.94 5.44
C ASP A 203 -3.26 -18.03 5.90
N ILE A 204 -2.45 -16.97 5.68
CA ILE A 204 -1.08 -16.88 6.23
C ILE A 204 -1.12 -16.73 7.77
N VAL A 205 -2.02 -15.92 8.31
CA VAL A 205 -2.21 -15.76 9.77
C VAL A 205 -2.69 -17.07 10.42
N GLU A 206 -3.54 -17.84 9.74
CA GLU A 206 -3.92 -19.18 10.22
C GLU A 206 -2.76 -20.19 10.17
N ARG A 207 -1.98 -20.21 9.07
CA ARG A 207 -0.83 -21.11 8.91
C ARG A 207 0.34 -20.79 9.85
N SER A 208 0.49 -19.54 10.26
CA SER A 208 1.43 -19.10 11.31
C SER A 208 0.90 -19.30 12.74
N ASN A 209 -0.24 -19.99 12.91
CA ASN A 209 -0.86 -20.29 14.20
C ASN A 209 -1.29 -19.03 14.98
N GLY A 210 -1.74 -18.00 14.27
CA GLY A 210 -2.24 -16.75 14.85
C GLY A 210 -1.16 -15.74 15.24
N GLN A 211 0.01 -15.76 14.59
CA GLN A 211 0.99 -14.67 14.73
C GLN A 211 0.45 -13.37 14.12
N TYR A 212 0.85 -12.24 14.68
CA TYR A 212 0.44 -10.93 14.17
C TYR A 212 1.10 -10.61 12.83
N HIS A 213 0.28 -10.17 11.88
CA HIS A 213 0.73 -9.77 10.55
C HIS A 213 0.20 -8.37 10.18
N VAL A 214 0.96 -7.68 9.33
CA VAL A 214 0.50 -6.45 8.66
C VAL A 214 0.50 -6.70 7.15
N LEU A 215 -0.69 -6.71 6.56
CA LEU A 215 -0.87 -6.73 5.11
C LEU A 215 -0.75 -5.31 4.55
N VAL A 216 0.25 -5.09 3.71
CA VAL A 216 0.42 -3.85 2.95
C VAL A 216 -0.09 -4.08 1.53
N ILE A 217 -1.19 -3.41 1.16
CA ILE A 217 -1.72 -3.41 -0.21
C ILE A 217 -1.28 -2.12 -0.88
N ILE A 218 -0.64 -2.19 -2.05
CA ILE A 218 -0.38 -1.02 -2.90
C ILE A 218 -1.33 -1.09 -4.10
N ALA A 219 -2.14 -0.04 -4.31
CA ALA A 219 -3.21 -0.02 -5.31
C ALA A 219 -3.56 1.39 -5.79
N ASP A 220 -4.29 1.50 -6.91
CA ASP A 220 -4.75 2.78 -7.47
C ASP A 220 -6.16 3.21 -7.02
N GLY A 221 -6.74 2.46 -6.08
CA GLY A 221 -8.03 2.74 -5.45
C GLY A 221 -9.25 2.43 -6.31
N GLN A 222 -9.09 1.96 -7.55
CA GLN A 222 -10.21 1.74 -8.48
C GLN A 222 -10.93 0.40 -8.28
N VAL A 223 -11.43 0.14 -7.05
CA VAL A 223 -12.32 -1.00 -6.80
C VAL A 223 -13.51 -0.94 -7.76
N THR A 224 -13.81 -2.06 -8.44
CA THR A 224 -14.67 -2.00 -9.62
C THR A 224 -16.13 -1.75 -9.26
N ARG A 225 -16.65 -0.60 -9.72
CA ARG A 225 -18.06 -0.24 -9.63
C ARG A 225 -18.72 -0.26 -11.02
N SER A 226 -19.78 -1.05 -11.16
CA SER A 226 -20.52 -1.12 -12.43
C SER A 226 -21.35 0.15 -12.65
N SER A 227 -21.30 0.72 -13.86
CA SER A 227 -21.90 2.04 -14.19
C SER A 227 -23.43 2.13 -14.04
N GLY A 228 -24.12 1.00 -13.85
CA GLY A 228 -25.56 0.94 -13.60
C GLY A 228 -25.95 0.84 -12.11
N ILE A 229 -24.99 0.87 -11.18
CA ILE A 229 -25.27 0.77 -9.74
C ILE A 229 -25.66 2.15 -9.20
N PRO A 230 -26.86 2.32 -8.60
CA PRO A 230 -27.27 3.59 -8.01
C PRO A 230 -26.34 4.02 -6.86
N ASN A 231 -26.20 5.34 -6.67
CA ASN A 231 -25.50 5.93 -5.53
C ASN A 231 -26.02 5.32 -4.21
N GLY A 232 -25.10 4.89 -3.34
CA GLY A 232 -25.43 4.24 -2.06
C GLY A 232 -25.69 2.73 -2.13
N LYS A 233 -25.54 2.08 -3.29
CA LYS A 233 -25.40 0.62 -3.40
C LYS A 233 -23.96 0.23 -3.75
N LEU A 234 -23.52 -0.90 -3.21
CA LEU A 234 -22.22 -1.50 -3.44
C LEU A 234 -22.26 -2.44 -4.66
N SER A 235 -21.12 -2.56 -5.35
CA SER A 235 -20.84 -3.58 -6.35
C SER A 235 -20.51 -4.94 -5.70
N PRO A 236 -20.50 -6.04 -6.47
CA PRO A 236 -20.02 -7.33 -5.97
C PRO A 236 -18.58 -7.25 -5.44
N GLN A 237 -17.71 -6.47 -6.10
CA GLN A 237 -16.30 -6.31 -5.73
C GLN A 237 -16.12 -5.42 -4.48
N GLU A 238 -16.91 -4.35 -4.35
CA GLU A 238 -16.96 -3.50 -3.15
C GLU A 238 -17.49 -4.31 -1.95
N GLN A 239 -18.59 -5.05 -2.13
CA GLN A 239 -19.18 -5.90 -1.08
C GLN A 239 -18.22 -7.01 -0.65
N ALA A 240 -17.61 -7.75 -1.59
CA ALA A 240 -16.65 -8.80 -1.26
C ALA A 240 -15.42 -8.23 -0.52
N THR A 241 -14.94 -7.05 -0.91
CA THR A 241 -13.84 -6.37 -0.21
C THR A 241 -14.22 -6.05 1.24
N ILE A 242 -15.41 -5.47 1.47
CA ILE A 242 -15.92 -5.19 2.82
C ILE A 242 -16.08 -6.48 3.63
N ASP A 243 -16.63 -7.54 3.04
CA ASP A 243 -16.85 -8.82 3.72
C ASP A 243 -15.51 -9.46 4.16
N SER A 244 -14.48 -9.42 3.30
CA SER A 244 -13.12 -9.88 3.66
C SER A 244 -12.44 -8.97 4.70
N ILE A 245 -12.62 -7.64 4.68
CA ILE A 245 -12.11 -6.76 5.74
C ILE A 245 -12.77 -7.09 7.09
N VAL A 246 -14.10 -7.30 7.10
CA VAL A 246 -14.84 -7.71 8.30
C VAL A 246 -14.36 -9.07 8.80
N ALA A 247 -14.15 -10.04 7.90
CA ALA A 247 -13.58 -11.34 8.25
C ALA A 247 -12.16 -11.21 8.83
N ALA A 248 -11.29 -10.38 8.23
CA ALA A 248 -9.93 -10.12 8.70
C ALA A 248 -9.89 -9.56 10.12
N SER A 249 -10.89 -8.77 10.54
CA SER A 249 -10.99 -8.22 11.90
C SER A 249 -11.19 -9.28 13.01
N GLU A 250 -11.43 -10.55 12.66
CA GLU A 250 -11.44 -11.67 13.62
C GLU A 250 -10.04 -12.30 13.85
N TYR A 251 -9.02 -11.83 13.13
CA TYR A 251 -7.65 -12.35 13.15
C TYR A 251 -6.69 -11.26 13.64
N PRO A 252 -5.48 -11.64 14.12
CA PRO A 252 -4.42 -10.69 14.40
C PRO A 252 -3.76 -10.18 13.10
N LEU A 253 -4.56 -9.45 12.31
CA LEU A 253 -4.22 -8.95 10.98
C LEU A 253 -4.62 -7.48 10.86
N SER A 254 -3.62 -6.62 10.66
CA SER A 254 -3.80 -5.22 10.27
C SER A 254 -3.62 -5.07 8.76
N ILE A 255 -4.36 -4.15 8.14
CA ILE A 255 -4.32 -3.89 6.71
C ILE A 255 -3.97 -2.42 6.49
N ILE A 256 -2.92 -2.15 5.70
CA ILE A 256 -2.53 -0.80 5.28
C ILE A 256 -2.72 -0.73 3.77
N LEU A 257 -3.62 0.14 3.30
CA LEU A 257 -3.80 0.43 1.88
C LEU A 257 -3.02 1.68 1.48
N VAL A 258 -2.00 1.50 0.65
CA VAL A 258 -1.15 2.55 0.10
C VAL A 258 -1.66 2.97 -1.27
N GLY A 259 -2.41 4.06 -1.31
CA GLY A 259 -3.01 4.63 -2.51
C GLY A 259 -2.02 5.37 -3.39
N VAL A 260 -1.71 4.81 -4.56
CA VAL A 260 -0.84 5.42 -5.58
C VAL A 260 -1.63 5.89 -6.80
N GLY A 261 -1.28 7.05 -7.35
CA GLY A 261 -1.91 7.60 -8.55
C GLY A 261 -2.97 8.68 -8.26
N ASP A 262 -3.86 8.88 -9.23
CA ASP A 262 -4.79 10.01 -9.28
C ASP A 262 -6.03 9.83 -8.38
N GLY A 263 -6.37 8.60 -7.98
CA GLY A 263 -7.66 8.27 -7.37
C GLY A 263 -8.80 8.25 -8.39
N PRO A 264 -10.07 8.47 -7.99
CA PRO A 264 -10.53 8.99 -6.69
C PRO A 264 -10.28 8.04 -5.49
N TRP A 265 -10.42 8.59 -4.29
CA TRP A 265 -10.07 7.92 -3.02
C TRP A 265 -11.23 7.83 -2.02
N ASP A 266 -12.42 8.29 -2.39
CA ASP A 266 -13.58 8.43 -1.50
C ASP A 266 -14.05 7.08 -0.92
N GLU A 267 -14.06 6.01 -1.74
CA GLU A 267 -14.40 4.66 -1.27
C GLU A 267 -13.30 4.09 -0.33
N MET A 268 -12.05 4.50 -0.47
CA MET A 268 -10.97 4.03 0.40
C MET A 268 -11.06 4.68 1.79
N GLN A 269 -11.44 5.97 1.83
CA GLN A 269 -11.82 6.66 3.08
C GLN A 269 -13.10 6.08 3.70
N HIS A 270 -14.02 5.55 2.88
CA HIS A 270 -15.18 4.83 3.40
C HIS A 270 -14.77 3.53 4.11
N PHE A 271 -13.79 2.79 3.56
CA PHE A 271 -13.29 1.56 4.16
C PHE A 271 -12.51 1.78 5.46
N ASP A 272 -11.79 2.90 5.59
CA ASP A 272 -11.23 3.40 6.87
C ASP A 272 -12.34 3.59 7.91
N ASP A 273 -13.16 4.63 7.77
CA ASP A 273 -13.90 5.17 8.92
C ASP A 273 -15.25 4.47 9.19
N ASN A 274 -15.81 3.74 8.23
CA ASN A 274 -17.26 3.47 8.21
C ASN A 274 -17.69 1.99 8.28
N ILE A 275 -16.77 1.02 8.27
CA ILE A 275 -17.13 -0.41 8.33
C ILE A 275 -17.44 -0.83 9.78
N ARG A 276 -18.70 -0.65 10.19
CA ARG A 276 -19.20 -0.86 11.57
C ARG A 276 -19.24 -2.33 12.03
N GLN A 277 -19.15 -3.29 11.12
CA GLN A 277 -19.30 -4.72 11.43
C GLN A 277 -18.01 -5.36 11.97
N ARG A 278 -16.87 -4.67 11.87
CA ARG A 278 -15.55 -5.14 12.30
C ARG A 278 -15.47 -5.36 13.83
N SER A 279 -14.67 -6.32 14.27
CA SER A 279 -14.46 -6.61 15.71
C SER A 279 -13.48 -5.64 16.39
N PHE A 280 -12.62 -5.03 15.60
CA PHE A 280 -11.78 -3.87 15.88
C PHE A 280 -11.49 -3.16 14.55
N ASP A 281 -11.11 -1.89 14.61
CA ASP A 281 -10.65 -1.20 13.41
C ASP A 281 -9.30 -1.76 12.96
N ASN A 282 -9.21 -2.23 11.72
CA ASN A 282 -8.10 -3.05 11.23
C ASN A 282 -7.63 -2.67 9.82
N PHE A 283 -8.06 -1.52 9.31
CA PHE A 283 -7.78 -1.05 7.95
C PHE A 283 -7.43 0.43 8.01
N GLN A 284 -6.26 0.78 7.48
CA GLN A 284 -5.71 2.15 7.42
C GLN A 284 -5.40 2.54 5.97
N PHE A 285 -5.95 3.65 5.48
CA PHE A 285 -5.70 4.17 4.14
C PHE A 285 -4.71 5.33 4.13
N VAL A 286 -3.67 5.20 3.30
CA VAL A 286 -2.64 6.21 3.11
C VAL A 286 -2.59 6.67 1.67
N ASN A 287 -2.95 7.92 1.42
CA ASN A 287 -2.80 8.54 0.10
C ASN A 287 -1.32 8.92 -0.16
N PHE A 288 -0.55 7.95 -0.65
CA PHE A 288 0.88 8.09 -0.96
C PHE A 288 1.14 9.24 -1.93
N THR A 289 0.37 9.34 -3.01
CA THR A 289 0.56 10.38 -4.03
C THR A 289 0.32 11.77 -3.47
N LYS A 290 -0.67 11.97 -2.59
CA LYS A 290 -0.87 13.25 -1.88
C LYS A 290 0.35 13.61 -1.04
N VAL A 291 0.83 12.71 -0.18
CA VAL A 291 2.02 12.96 0.68
C VAL A 291 3.26 13.25 -0.17
N MET A 292 3.49 12.49 -1.24
CA MET A 292 4.66 12.68 -2.10
C MET A 292 4.57 13.94 -2.98
N SER A 293 3.38 14.50 -3.19
CA SER A 293 3.18 15.78 -3.90
C SER A 293 3.45 17.03 -3.06
N GLU A 294 3.60 16.89 -1.74
CA GLU A 294 3.77 18.04 -0.84
C GLU A 294 5.09 18.79 -1.10
N ASN A 295 5.06 20.13 -0.96
CA ASN A 295 6.25 20.98 -1.09
C ASN A 295 7.13 20.91 0.17
N LYS A 296 7.71 19.74 0.40
CA LYS A 296 8.63 19.40 1.51
C LYS A 296 9.86 18.65 0.95
N ASP A 297 10.94 18.63 1.71
CA ASP A 297 12.11 17.79 1.41
C ASP A 297 11.72 16.31 1.30
N MET A 298 12.41 15.53 0.45
CA MET A 298 12.09 14.10 0.24
C MET A 298 12.05 13.32 1.56
N ALA A 299 13.07 13.45 2.41
CA ALA A 299 13.13 12.78 3.70
C ALA A 299 11.90 13.10 4.59
N LYS A 300 11.41 14.34 4.57
CA LYS A 300 10.20 14.73 5.33
C LYS A 300 8.94 14.09 4.77
N ARG A 301 8.81 13.96 3.44
CA ARG A 301 7.69 13.24 2.80
C ARG A 301 7.72 11.75 3.12
N GLU A 302 8.90 11.15 3.12
CA GLU A 302 9.10 9.75 3.53
C GLU A 302 8.72 9.54 5.00
N THR A 303 9.17 10.40 5.92
CA THR A 303 8.73 10.35 7.33
C THR A 303 7.23 10.58 7.50
N SER A 304 6.63 11.54 6.79
CA SER A 304 5.18 11.78 6.84
C SER A 304 4.37 10.59 6.31
N PHE A 305 4.84 9.90 5.27
CA PHE A 305 4.21 8.68 4.77
C PHE A 305 4.36 7.52 5.77
N ALA A 306 5.56 7.33 6.34
CA ALA A 306 5.80 6.29 7.36
C ALA A 306 4.89 6.46 8.58
N LEU A 307 4.76 7.71 9.06
CA LEU A 307 3.88 8.08 10.15
C LEU A 307 2.41 7.80 9.82
N ALA A 308 1.95 8.20 8.63
CA ALA A 308 0.56 7.95 8.20
C ALA A 308 0.25 6.45 8.03
N ALA A 309 1.21 5.63 7.57
CA ALA A 309 1.04 4.19 7.45
C ALA A 309 1.02 3.45 8.80
N LEU A 310 1.81 3.93 9.77
CA LEU A 310 1.93 3.29 11.07
C LEU A 310 1.00 3.86 12.15
N MET A 311 0.26 4.94 11.86
CA MET A 311 -0.54 5.70 12.83
C MET A 311 -1.46 4.83 13.70
N GLU A 312 -2.18 3.90 13.08
CA GLU A 312 -3.12 3.03 13.78
C GLU A 312 -2.50 1.74 14.31
N VAL A 313 -1.40 1.26 13.72
CA VAL A 313 -0.81 -0.07 13.96
C VAL A 313 -0.58 -0.39 15.45
N PRO A 314 -0.12 0.53 16.33
CA PRO A 314 -0.02 0.26 17.77
C PRO A 314 -1.38 -0.05 18.44
N PHE A 315 -2.44 0.62 18.02
CA PHE A 315 -3.79 0.43 18.55
C PHE A 315 -4.44 -0.83 17.97
N GLN A 316 -4.26 -1.06 16.67
CA GLN A 316 -4.70 -2.27 15.96
C GLN A 316 -4.05 -3.52 16.58
N TYR A 317 -2.73 -3.50 16.82
CA TYR A 317 -2.02 -4.58 17.50
C TYR A 317 -2.55 -4.85 18.92
N ARG A 318 -2.75 -3.80 19.74
CA ARG A 318 -3.35 -3.94 21.07
C ARG A 318 -4.77 -4.53 21.00
N ALA A 319 -5.56 -4.18 19.99
CA ALA A 319 -6.89 -4.75 19.81
C ALA A 319 -6.83 -6.23 19.37
N ALA A 320 -5.90 -6.57 18.47
CA ALA A 320 -5.63 -7.93 18.00
C ALA A 320 -5.20 -8.88 19.14
N LEU A 321 -4.30 -8.44 20.03
CA LEU A 321 -3.90 -9.21 21.22
C LEU A 321 -5.08 -9.54 22.16
N ASN A 322 -6.15 -8.74 22.13
CA ASN A 322 -7.36 -8.94 22.94
C ASN A 322 -8.46 -9.74 22.21
N LEU A 323 -8.16 -10.34 21.06
CA LEU A 323 -9.07 -11.26 20.38
C LEU A 323 -8.98 -12.66 21.02
N PRO A 324 -10.12 -13.32 21.31
CA PRO A 324 -10.13 -14.74 21.68
C PRO A 324 -9.89 -15.59 20.43
N TYR A 325 -8.66 -15.56 19.89
CA TYR A 325 -8.27 -16.31 18.70
C TYR A 325 -8.49 -17.80 18.94
N LYS A 326 -9.45 -18.35 18.20
CA LYS A 326 -9.67 -19.79 18.05
C LYS A 326 -9.38 -20.12 16.61
N ALA A 327 -8.33 -20.89 16.35
CA ALA A 327 -8.01 -21.37 15.02
C ALA A 327 -9.27 -22.02 14.38
N LYS A 328 -9.81 -21.40 13.34
CA LYS A 328 -11.02 -21.87 12.64
C LYS A 328 -10.64 -23.00 11.67
N SER A 329 -10.32 -24.15 12.24
CA SER A 329 -10.02 -25.38 11.49
C SER A 329 -11.21 -25.79 10.61
N GLY A 330 -11.12 -25.48 9.31
CA GLY A 330 -12.11 -25.90 8.30
C GLY A 330 -12.42 -24.90 7.18
N CYS A 331 -11.95 -23.65 7.25
CA CYS A 331 -12.15 -22.70 6.16
C CYS A 331 -11.09 -22.90 5.06
N THR A 332 -11.42 -23.60 3.97
CA THR A 332 -10.52 -23.71 2.80
C THR A 332 -10.54 -22.41 2.00
N ARG A 333 -9.74 -21.42 2.41
CA ARG A 333 -9.49 -20.21 1.62
C ARG A 333 -8.73 -20.55 0.33
N ALA A 334 -8.91 -19.72 -0.69
CA ALA A 334 -8.30 -19.94 -2.00
C ALA A 334 -6.76 -19.84 -1.88
N LYS A 335 -6.05 -20.85 -2.37
CA LYS A 335 -4.58 -20.81 -2.42
C LYS A 335 -4.11 -19.86 -3.53
N ALA A 336 -3.03 -19.14 -3.25
CA ALA A 336 -2.33 -18.36 -4.26
C ALA A 336 -1.92 -19.24 -5.46
N LEU A 337 -2.07 -18.69 -6.65
CA LEU A 337 -1.56 -19.26 -7.89
C LEU A 337 -0.04 -19.09 -7.98
N PRO A 338 0.67 -19.90 -8.78
CA PRO A 338 2.03 -19.53 -9.21
C PRO A 338 1.99 -18.25 -10.08
N PRO A 339 3.14 -17.59 -10.36
CA PRO A 339 3.18 -16.44 -11.26
C PRO A 339 2.55 -16.76 -12.63
N PRO A 340 2.06 -15.74 -13.38
CA PRO A 340 1.54 -15.92 -14.73
C PRO A 340 2.55 -16.64 -15.63
N ARG A 341 2.02 -17.37 -16.62
CA ARG A 341 2.85 -18.25 -17.46
C ARG A 341 3.95 -17.48 -18.18
N GLU A 342 3.65 -16.29 -18.66
CA GLU A 342 4.58 -15.39 -19.34
C GLU A 342 5.80 -15.02 -18.46
N VAL A 343 5.57 -14.84 -17.15
CA VAL A 343 6.62 -14.62 -16.14
C VAL A 343 7.47 -15.88 -15.97
N ILE A 344 6.83 -17.05 -15.85
CA ILE A 344 7.51 -18.34 -15.69
C ILE A 344 8.35 -18.69 -16.93
N ASP A 345 7.80 -18.48 -18.13
CA ASP A 345 8.47 -18.73 -19.39
C ASP A 345 9.67 -17.77 -19.57
N HIS A 346 9.57 -16.51 -19.10
CA HIS A 346 10.71 -15.59 -19.01
C HIS A 346 11.76 -16.03 -17.99
N ASP A 347 11.37 -16.41 -16.76
CA ASP A 347 12.31 -16.91 -15.74
C ASP A 347 13.08 -18.14 -16.24
N ASN A 348 12.39 -19.03 -16.95
CA ASN A 348 12.98 -20.21 -17.57
C ASN A 348 13.90 -19.82 -18.72
N ALA A 349 13.56 -18.82 -19.55
CA ALA A 349 14.45 -18.29 -20.59
C ALA A 349 15.75 -17.75 -19.97
N VAL A 350 15.66 -16.89 -18.93
CA VAL A 350 16.83 -16.33 -18.24
C VAL A 350 17.70 -17.43 -17.60
N LYS A 351 17.10 -18.50 -17.04
CA LYS A 351 17.82 -19.65 -16.48
C LYS A 351 18.42 -20.59 -17.53
N THR A 352 17.86 -20.65 -18.74
CA THR A 352 18.31 -21.55 -19.82
C THR A 352 19.30 -20.90 -20.77
N VAL A 353 19.46 -19.57 -20.73
CA VAL A 353 20.67 -18.91 -21.22
C VAL A 353 21.84 -19.41 -20.38
N PRO A 354 22.78 -20.23 -20.91
CA PRO A 354 24.02 -20.50 -20.21
C PRO A 354 24.74 -19.16 -20.02
N PRO A 355 25.58 -18.97 -18.99
CA PRO A 355 26.45 -17.79 -18.94
C PRO A 355 27.22 -17.76 -20.25
N THR A 356 26.87 -16.81 -21.12
CA THR A 356 27.49 -16.73 -22.43
C THR A 356 28.98 -16.54 -22.19
N ASN A 357 29.78 -17.30 -22.93
CA ASN A 357 31.16 -16.89 -23.17
C ASN A 357 31.08 -15.57 -23.94
N PHE A 358 30.88 -14.47 -23.21
CA PHE A 358 31.34 -13.18 -23.62
C PHE A 358 32.85 -13.30 -23.73
N GLU A 359 33.31 -13.56 -24.96
CA GLU A 359 34.53 -12.88 -25.40
C GLU A 359 34.32 -11.40 -25.04
N PRO A 360 35.19 -10.80 -24.22
CA PRO A 360 34.96 -9.47 -23.70
C PRO A 360 35.04 -8.46 -24.85
N SER A 361 33.88 -8.10 -25.39
CA SER A 361 33.74 -6.95 -26.28
C SER A 361 34.04 -5.69 -25.47
N ASP A 362 35.27 -5.23 -25.64
CA ASP A 362 35.94 -4.12 -24.98
C ASP A 362 35.05 -2.87 -24.80
N GLN A 363 34.37 -2.80 -23.66
CA GLN A 363 33.82 -1.58 -23.08
C GLN A 363 34.26 -1.52 -21.61
N GLY A 364 35.49 -1.05 -21.43
CA GLY A 364 36.12 -0.99 -20.11
C GLY A 364 35.34 -0.14 -19.11
N PHE A 365 34.97 -0.76 -17.99
CA PHE A 365 35.08 -0.06 -16.72
C PHE A 365 36.53 0.44 -16.58
N PRO A 366 36.79 1.64 -16.03
CA PRO A 366 38.15 2.12 -15.84
C PRO A 366 38.96 1.08 -15.06
N ALA A 367 40.08 0.61 -15.63
CA ALA A 367 40.89 -0.47 -15.07
C ALA A 367 41.35 -0.21 -13.61
N ASP A 368 41.31 1.06 -13.19
CA ASP A 368 41.56 1.51 -11.83
C ASP A 368 40.47 1.18 -10.79
N GLN A 369 39.32 0.59 -11.14
CA GLN A 369 38.25 0.29 -10.17
C GLN A 369 38.12 -1.19 -9.75
N VAL A 370 38.69 -2.14 -10.50
CA VAL A 370 38.64 -3.58 -10.18
C VAL A 370 39.87 -4.06 -9.39
N CYS A 371 39.71 -5.09 -8.56
CA CYS A 371 40.79 -5.60 -7.72
C CYS A 371 41.97 -6.11 -8.56
N PRO A 372 43.23 -5.69 -8.30
CA PRO A 372 44.39 -6.06 -9.11
C PRO A 372 44.83 -7.54 -8.98
N ILE A 373 44.11 -8.35 -8.21
CA ILE A 373 44.42 -9.77 -7.97
C ILE A 373 43.48 -10.66 -8.78
N CYS A 374 42.15 -10.49 -8.63
CA CYS A 374 41.17 -11.26 -9.39
C CYS A 374 40.74 -10.59 -10.70
N MET A 375 41.00 -9.29 -10.88
CA MET A 375 40.53 -8.48 -12.02
C MET A 375 39.01 -8.49 -12.24
N THR A 376 38.23 -8.96 -11.25
CA THR A 376 36.78 -9.18 -11.36
C THR A 376 36.01 -8.39 -10.30
N ASN A 377 36.36 -8.54 -9.02
CA ASN A 377 35.61 -7.94 -7.92
C ASN A 377 36.00 -6.46 -7.71
N PRO A 378 35.07 -5.58 -7.26
CA PRO A 378 35.37 -4.19 -6.96
C PRO A 378 36.33 -4.04 -5.77
N LYS A 379 36.99 -2.88 -5.68
CA LYS A 379 37.94 -2.53 -4.61
C LYS A 379 37.25 -2.14 -3.28
N ASP A 380 36.68 -3.10 -2.54
CA ASP A 380 36.00 -2.87 -1.25
C ASP A 380 36.89 -3.03 0.01
N MET A 381 38.22 -3.22 -0.13
CA MET A 381 39.16 -3.34 1.00
C MET A 381 40.44 -2.52 0.80
N ALA A 382 40.74 -1.63 1.73
CA ALA A 382 41.98 -0.86 1.82
C ALA A 382 42.95 -1.44 2.86
N PHE A 383 44.25 -1.45 2.53
CA PHE A 383 45.33 -1.75 3.48
C PHE A 383 45.88 -0.47 4.13
N GLY A 384 46.54 -0.61 5.28
CA GLY A 384 47.21 0.51 5.97
C GLY A 384 48.27 1.27 5.14
N CYS A 385 48.71 0.71 4.01
CA CYS A 385 49.60 1.37 3.04
C CYS A 385 48.86 2.14 1.92
N GLY A 386 47.53 2.29 2.00
CA GLY A 386 46.69 2.99 1.02
C GLY A 386 46.31 2.19 -0.23
N HIS A 387 46.87 1.00 -0.43
CA HIS A 387 46.53 0.14 -1.58
C HIS A 387 45.22 -0.64 -1.37
N LEU A 388 44.56 -0.94 -2.48
CA LEU A 388 43.17 -1.42 -2.54
C LEU A 388 43.05 -2.80 -3.21
N THR A 389 42.18 -3.64 -2.67
CA THR A 389 41.80 -4.98 -3.18
C THR A 389 40.31 -5.22 -2.93
N CYS A 390 39.74 -6.32 -3.44
CA CYS A 390 38.47 -6.81 -2.92
C CYS A 390 38.69 -7.55 -1.59
N LYS A 391 37.65 -7.64 -0.77
CA LYS A 391 37.64 -8.35 0.52
C LYS A 391 38.15 -9.78 0.40
N ASP A 392 37.70 -10.52 -0.61
CA ASP A 392 37.99 -11.95 -0.75
C ASP A 392 39.48 -12.20 -0.99
N CYS A 393 40.09 -11.40 -1.88
CA CYS A 393 41.52 -11.47 -2.12
C CYS A 393 42.35 -10.81 -0.99
N GLY A 394 41.86 -9.75 -0.34
CA GLY A 394 42.59 -9.02 0.68
C GLY A 394 42.60 -9.67 2.08
N ALA A 395 41.65 -10.56 2.36
CA ALA A 395 41.51 -11.22 3.66
C ALA A 395 42.70 -12.11 4.03
N SER A 396 43.27 -12.84 3.07
CA SER A 396 44.32 -13.84 3.30
C SER A 396 45.76 -13.34 3.13
N LEU A 397 45.96 -12.13 2.62
CA LEU A 397 47.30 -11.59 2.33
C LEU A 397 48.02 -11.11 3.59
N SER A 398 49.26 -11.55 3.80
CA SER A 398 50.16 -11.04 4.84
C SER A 398 50.95 -9.80 4.40
N THR A 399 51.19 -9.65 3.10
CA THR A 399 51.95 -8.54 2.48
C THR A 399 51.18 -7.94 1.30
N CYS A 400 51.23 -6.62 1.16
CA CYS A 400 50.58 -5.91 0.06
C CYS A 400 51.20 -6.29 -1.30
N PRO A 401 50.43 -6.71 -2.31
CA PRO A 401 50.97 -7.12 -3.61
C PRO A 401 51.58 -5.94 -4.38
N MET A 402 51.12 -4.71 -4.12
CA MET A 402 51.56 -3.51 -4.85
C MET A 402 52.90 -2.95 -4.32
N CYS A 403 53.06 -2.86 -2.99
CA CYS A 403 54.24 -2.23 -2.36
C CYS A 403 55.08 -3.17 -1.47
N ARG A 404 54.68 -4.45 -1.34
CA ARG A 404 55.35 -5.50 -0.53
C ARG A 404 55.47 -5.20 0.98
N GLN A 405 54.85 -4.14 1.48
CA GLN A 405 54.75 -3.85 2.92
C GLN A 405 53.84 -4.87 3.63
N SER A 406 54.17 -5.24 4.87
CA SER A 406 53.34 -6.11 5.71
C SER A 406 51.98 -5.45 6.02
N ILE A 407 50.89 -6.21 5.92
CA ILE A 407 49.53 -5.71 6.12
C ILE A 407 49.16 -5.79 7.61
N THR A 408 49.31 -4.67 8.31
CA THR A 408 48.90 -4.51 9.72
C THR A 408 47.44 -4.11 9.87
N THR A 409 46.90 -3.32 8.94
CA THR A 409 45.53 -2.78 8.99
C THR A 409 44.78 -3.13 7.71
N ARG A 410 43.51 -3.56 7.86
CA ARG A 410 42.53 -3.75 6.78
C ARG A 410 41.28 -2.95 7.11
N ILE A 411 40.80 -2.12 6.18
CA ILE A 411 39.60 -1.30 6.32
C ILE A 411 38.65 -1.72 5.20
N ARG A 412 37.40 -2.06 5.54
CA ARG A 412 36.37 -2.31 4.54
C ARG A 412 35.75 -0.99 4.12
N LEU A 413 35.63 -0.79 2.81
CA LEU A 413 34.98 0.38 2.22
C LEU A 413 33.54 -0.01 1.89
N TYR A 414 32.59 0.76 2.41
CA TYR A 414 31.19 0.71 2.01
C TYR A 414 30.96 1.91 1.09
N GLY A 415 30.57 1.65 -0.15
CA GLY A 415 30.33 2.64 -1.21
C GLY A 415 29.27 2.15 -2.17
#